data_AF-A0A195BSX8-F1
#
_entry.id   AF-A0A195BSX8-F1
#
_cell.length_a   1.000
_cell.length_b   1.000
_cell.length_c   1.000
_cell.angle_alpha   90.00
_cell.angle_beta   90.00
_cell.angle_gamma   90.00
#
_symmetry.space_group_name_H-M   'P 1'
#
loop_
_entity.id
_entity.type
_entity.pdbx_description
1 polymer ?
#
loop_
_entity_poly.entity_id
_entity_poly.type
_entity_poly.pdbx_seq_one_letter_code
_entity_poly.pdbx_strand_id
1 'polypeptide(L)'
;MNPTVAHFTDVFYTNRGALSTVQNVGDLNVYANSGTAPQPGCYSNASSQISMHECSHMKALKWYADAVRNETKYLATKCEDCMLYLSYKYCQENDQIYFGPHVDTKK
;
A
#
# COMPACT_ATOMS: atom_id res chain seq x y z
N MET A 1 -5.00 -12.06 -7.47
CA MET A 1 -6.24 -12.26 -6.70
C MET A 1 -7.40 -12.01 -7.64
N ASN A 2 -8.54 -12.66 -7.43
CA ASN A 2 -9.77 -12.38 -8.17
C ASN A 2 -10.77 -11.85 -7.15
N PRO A 3 -11.33 -10.64 -7.30
CA PRO A 3 -12.23 -10.06 -6.30
C PRO A 3 -13.49 -10.91 -6.07
N THR A 4 -13.84 -11.82 -6.98
CA THR A 4 -15.03 -12.68 -6.83
C THR A 4 -14.85 -13.83 -5.85
N VAL A 5 -13.68 -14.02 -5.24
CA VAL A 5 -13.39 -15.16 -4.33
C VAL A 5 -13.74 -14.88 -2.87
N ALA A 6 -14.10 -13.64 -2.53
CA ALA A 6 -14.54 -13.22 -1.21
C ALA A 6 -15.61 -12.12 -1.33
N HIS A 7 -16.29 -11.80 -0.22
CA HIS A 7 -17.23 -10.68 -0.18
C HIS A 7 -16.55 -9.31 -0.33
N PHE A 8 -15.30 -9.23 0.11
CA PHE A 8 -14.45 -8.06 0.02
C PHE A 8 -12.98 -8.51 0.01
N THR A 9 -12.17 -7.88 -0.82
CA THR A 9 -10.73 -8.11 -0.94
C THR A 9 -9.98 -6.80 -0.95
N ASP A 10 -9.03 -6.64 -0.03
CA ASP A 10 -8.09 -5.53 -0.02
C ASP A 10 -6.69 -6.00 -0.44
N VAL A 11 -5.96 -5.13 -1.13
CA VAL A 11 -4.59 -5.41 -1.59
C VAL A 11 -3.69 -4.25 -1.24
N PHE A 12 -2.55 -4.56 -0.62
CA PHE A 12 -1.58 -3.58 -0.19
C PHE A 12 -0.29 -3.64 -1.01
N TYR A 13 -0.03 -2.57 -1.77
CA TYR A 13 1.11 -2.49 -2.68
C TYR A 13 2.28 -1.75 -2.03
N THR A 14 3.44 -2.41 -1.97
CA THR A 14 4.71 -1.81 -1.52
C THR A 14 5.87 -2.05 -2.49
N ASN A 15 5.67 -2.88 -3.53
CA ASN A 15 6.70 -3.24 -4.51
C ASN A 15 6.10 -3.55 -5.89
N ARG A 16 5.09 -2.79 -6.30
CA ARG A 16 4.42 -2.94 -7.59
C ARG A 16 5.42 -2.82 -8.75
N GLY A 17 5.31 -3.70 -9.74
CA GLY A 17 6.16 -3.67 -10.94
C GLY A 17 7.50 -4.39 -10.82
N ALA A 18 7.77 -5.05 -9.68
CA ALA A 18 8.92 -5.91 -9.51
C ALA A 18 8.50 -7.25 -8.86
N LEU A 19 8.56 -7.38 -7.54
CA LEU A 19 8.16 -8.61 -6.83
C LEU A 19 6.65 -8.69 -6.56
N SER A 20 5.88 -7.66 -6.94
CA SER A 20 4.42 -7.64 -6.86
C SER A 20 3.78 -7.34 -8.21
N THR A 21 2.55 -7.81 -8.40
CA THR A 21 1.74 -7.58 -9.62
C THR A 21 1.55 -6.10 -9.90
N VAL A 22 1.46 -5.74 -11.18
CA VAL A 22 1.11 -4.38 -11.64
C VAL A 22 -0.40 -4.16 -11.71
N GLN A 23 -1.19 -5.23 -11.77
CA GLN A 23 -2.64 -5.14 -11.91
C GLN A 23 -3.30 -4.87 -10.56
N ASN A 24 -4.40 -4.13 -10.59
CA ASN A 24 -5.29 -3.99 -9.45
C ASN A 24 -6.15 -5.24 -9.37
N VAL A 25 -6.10 -5.94 -8.24
CA VAL A 25 -6.65 -7.30 -8.11
C VAL A 25 -7.58 -7.49 -6.93
N GLY A 26 -7.85 -6.44 -6.16
CA GLY A 26 -8.86 -6.42 -5.10
C GLY A 26 -9.94 -5.37 -5.32
N ASP A 27 -10.98 -5.42 -4.49
CA ASP A 27 -12.04 -4.41 -4.41
C ASP A 27 -11.47 -3.07 -3.93
N LEU A 28 -10.52 -3.14 -2.98
CA LEU A 28 -9.75 -2.01 -2.50
C LEU A 28 -8.26 -2.22 -2.79
N ASN A 29 -7.63 -1.25 -3.44
CA ASN A 29 -6.20 -1.29 -3.77
C ASN A 29 -5.51 -0.11 -3.05
N VAL A 30 -4.74 -0.42 -2.01
CA VAL A 30 -4.04 0.56 -1.18
C VAL A 30 -2.57 0.58 -1.56
N TYR A 31 -2.05 1.77 -1.88
CA TYR A 31 -0.64 1.95 -2.28
C TYR A 31 0.11 2.64 -1.15
N ALA A 32 1.12 1.97 -0.62
CA ALA A 32 2.00 2.60 0.36
C ALA A 32 2.95 3.56 -0.35
N ASN A 33 2.85 4.85 -0.06
CA ASN A 33 3.58 5.89 -0.79
C ASN A 33 3.20 5.84 -2.29
N SER A 34 4.14 5.53 -3.18
CA SER A 34 3.84 5.28 -4.61
C SER A 34 3.39 3.85 -4.91
N GLY A 35 3.39 2.97 -3.91
CA GLY A 35 3.14 1.53 -4.05
C GLY A 35 4.27 0.73 -4.72
N THR A 36 5.37 1.39 -5.09
CA THR A 36 6.54 0.80 -5.77
C THR A 36 7.77 0.79 -4.85
N ALA A 37 8.84 0.14 -5.28
CA ALA A 37 10.15 0.36 -4.66
C ALA A 37 10.73 1.72 -5.10
N PRO A 38 11.68 2.29 -4.33
CA PRO A 38 12.04 1.90 -2.98
C PRO A 38 11.04 2.42 -1.94
N GLN A 39 10.70 1.58 -0.97
CA GLN A 39 9.98 2.03 0.22
C GLN A 39 10.94 2.67 1.24
N PRO A 40 10.47 3.58 2.11
CA PRO A 40 11.29 4.21 3.13
C PRO A 40 12.12 3.22 3.98
N GLY A 41 13.43 3.48 4.07
CA GLY A 41 14.41 2.66 4.77
C GLY A 41 14.89 1.42 4.01
N CYS A 42 14.46 1.21 2.75
CA CYS A 42 14.96 0.11 1.92
C CYS A 42 16.12 0.49 1.01
N TYR A 43 16.25 1.78 0.63
CA TYR A 43 17.37 2.23 -0.20
C TYR A 43 18.69 2.28 0.58
N SER A 44 18.68 2.84 1.80
CA SER A 44 19.88 3.02 2.62
C SER A 44 20.52 1.70 3.10
N ASN A 45 19.72 0.64 3.15
CA ASN A 45 20.12 -0.66 3.68
C ASN A 45 20.33 -1.70 2.56
N ALA A 46 20.22 -1.29 1.30
CA ALA A 46 20.34 -2.19 0.17
C ALA A 46 21.82 -2.41 -0.20
N SER A 47 22.24 -3.68 -0.21
CA SER A 47 23.52 -4.10 -0.80
C SER A 47 23.44 -4.26 -2.32
N SER A 48 22.22 -4.27 -2.88
CA SER A 48 21.93 -4.45 -4.30
C SER A 48 20.49 -4.02 -4.64
N GLN A 49 20.19 -3.82 -5.93
CA GLN A 49 18.80 -3.58 -6.37
C GLN A 49 17.84 -4.69 -5.92
N ILE A 50 18.27 -5.96 -5.99
CA ILE A 50 17.47 -7.10 -5.54
C ILE A 50 17.09 -6.94 -4.06
N SER A 51 18.07 -6.67 -3.19
CA SER A 51 17.82 -6.47 -1.75
C SER A 51 16.90 -5.27 -1.46
N MET A 52 16.95 -4.22 -2.27
CA MET A 52 16.03 -3.07 -2.16
C MET A 52 14.59 -3.46 -2.47
N HIS A 53 14.40 -4.25 -3.54
CA HIS A 53 13.09 -4.76 -3.92
C HIS A 53 12.56 -5.77 -2.89
N GLU A 54 13.38 -6.70 -2.40
CA GLU A 54 13.01 -7.64 -1.34
C GLU A 54 12.60 -6.91 -0.06
N CYS A 55 13.39 -5.93 0.38
CA CYS A 55 13.05 -5.11 1.55
C CYS A 55 11.69 -4.42 1.37
N SER A 56 11.48 -3.79 0.21
CA SER A 56 10.26 -3.06 -0.10
C SER A 56 9.06 -4.00 -0.20
N HIS A 57 9.24 -5.20 -0.76
CA HIS A 57 8.22 -6.24 -0.81
C HIS A 57 7.82 -6.71 0.60
N MET A 58 8.80 -6.94 1.48
CA MET A 58 8.56 -7.32 2.87
C MET A 58 7.90 -6.21 3.73
N LYS A 59 7.87 -4.95 3.27
CA LYS A 59 7.14 -3.89 3.98
C LYS A 59 5.64 -4.15 4.04
N ALA A 60 5.07 -4.84 3.04
CA ALA A 60 3.64 -5.17 3.05
C ALA A 60 3.26 -5.95 4.31
N LEU A 61 4.01 -7.01 4.61
CA LEU A 61 3.82 -7.81 5.82
C LEU A 61 4.08 -7.00 7.09
N LYS A 62 5.20 -6.27 7.14
CA LYS A 62 5.62 -5.53 8.34
C LYS A 62 4.62 -4.44 8.73
N TRP A 63 4.13 -3.69 7.76
CA TRP A 63 3.19 -2.59 8.00
C TRP A 63 1.77 -3.09 8.23
N TYR A 64 1.33 -4.19 7.60
CA TYR A 64 0.06 -4.80 7.95
C TYR A 64 0.06 -5.32 9.40
N ALA A 65 1.13 -6.01 9.83
CA ALA A 65 1.27 -6.48 11.21
C ALA A 65 1.26 -5.32 12.24
N ASP A 66 1.79 -4.16 11.85
CA ASP A 66 1.73 -2.96 12.68
C ASP A 66 0.34 -2.31 12.66
N ALA A 67 -0.35 -2.29 11.52
CA ALA A 67 -1.72 -1.80 11.38
C ALA A 67 -2.71 -2.61 12.25
N VAL A 68 -2.49 -3.92 12.39
CA VAL A 68 -3.27 -4.77 13.32
C VAL A 68 -3.13 -4.31 14.78
N ARG A 69 -2.00 -3.73 15.17
CA ARG A 69 -1.77 -3.21 16.52
C ARG A 69 -2.14 -1.74 16.67
N ASN A 70 -2.08 -1.00 15.56
CA ASN A 70 -2.23 0.45 15.51
C ASN A 70 -3.20 0.82 14.37
N GLU A 71 -4.49 0.55 14.58
CA GLU A 71 -5.50 0.61 13.52
C GLU A 71 -5.77 2.01 12.96
N THR A 72 -5.26 3.08 13.57
CA THR A 72 -5.40 4.47 13.08
C THR A 72 -4.10 5.07 12.56
N LYS A 73 -3.05 4.26 12.41
CA LYS A 73 -1.71 4.77 12.04
C LYS A 73 -1.55 5.05 10.55
N TYR A 74 -2.21 4.27 9.71
CA TYR A 74 -2.02 4.28 8.27
C TYR A 74 -3.26 4.83 7.58
N LEU A 75 -3.34 6.16 7.50
CA LEU A 75 -4.41 6.85 6.77
C LEU A 75 -4.13 6.78 5.26
N ALA A 76 -5.07 6.25 4.50
CA ALA A 76 -5.05 6.21 3.05
C ALA A 76 -6.13 7.16 2.50
N THR A 77 -5.75 7.96 1.52
CA THR A 77 -6.64 8.92 0.85
C THR A 77 -6.98 8.41 -0.55
N LYS A 78 -8.26 8.37 -0.89
CA LYS A 78 -8.72 7.96 -2.22
C LYS A 78 -8.24 8.96 -3.28
N CYS A 79 -7.53 8.48 -4.28
CA CYS A 79 -7.09 9.29 -5.41
C CYS A 79 -6.98 8.44 -6.67
N GLU A 80 -7.10 9.08 -7.84
CA GLU A 80 -6.98 8.40 -9.13
C GLU A 80 -5.54 7.94 -9.40
N ASP A 81 -4.57 8.71 -8.90
CA ASP A 81 -3.14 8.42 -9.02
C ASP A 81 -2.39 8.90 -7.77
N CYS A 82 -1.52 8.05 -7.22
CA CYS A 82 -0.71 8.40 -6.05
C CYS A 82 0.20 9.60 -6.31
N MET A 83 0.68 9.81 -7.53
CA MET A 83 1.54 10.94 -7.90
C MET A 83 0.80 12.27 -7.87
N LEU A 84 -0.50 12.28 -8.22
CA LEU A 84 -1.33 13.48 -8.05
C LEU A 84 -1.37 13.91 -6.57
N TYR A 85 -1.52 12.95 -5.67
CA TYR A 85 -1.47 13.20 -4.23
C TYR A 85 -0.07 13.60 -3.75
N LEU A 86 0.97 12.84 -4.12
CA LEU A 86 2.32 13.01 -3.59
C LEU A 86 3.00 14.29 -4.09
N SER A 87 2.88 14.60 -5.39
CA SER A 87 3.57 15.72 -6.04
C SER A 87 2.76 17.01 -6.02
N TYR A 88 1.44 16.92 -6.17
CA TYR A 88 0.59 18.10 -6.35
C TYR A 88 -0.39 18.34 -5.20
N LYS A 89 -0.42 17.45 -4.20
CA LYS A 89 -1.37 17.51 -3.07
C LYS A 89 -2.83 17.50 -3.54
N TYR A 90 -3.09 16.91 -4.71
CA TYR A 90 -4.46 16.69 -5.16
C TYR A 90 -5.10 15.59 -4.32
N CYS A 91 -6.43 15.53 -4.31
CA CYS A 91 -7.21 14.54 -3.55
C CYS A 91 -7.13 14.64 -2.02
N GLN A 92 -6.50 15.66 -1.43
CA GLN A 92 -6.32 15.74 0.03
C GLN A 92 -7.62 15.70 0.84
N GLU A 93 -8.70 16.22 0.26
CA GLU A 93 -10.03 16.28 0.88
C GLU A 93 -10.94 15.12 0.45
N ASN A 94 -10.43 14.16 -0.33
CA ASN A 94 -11.21 12.99 -0.72
C ASN A 94 -11.41 12.03 0.46
N ASP A 95 -12.34 11.09 0.28
CA ASP A 95 -12.60 10.00 1.22
C ASP A 95 -11.30 9.37 1.72
N GLN A 96 -11.21 9.19 3.04
CA GLN A 96 -10.08 8.59 3.71
C GLN A 96 -10.52 7.33 4.43
N ILE A 97 -9.60 6.38 4.55
CA ILE A 97 -9.79 5.14 5.29
C ILE A 97 -8.52 4.85 6.08
N TYR A 98 -8.67 4.13 7.18
CA TYR A 98 -7.51 3.56 7.86
C TYR A 98 -7.22 2.16 7.33
N PHE A 99 -6.03 1.97 6.79
CA PHE A 99 -5.55 0.66 6.36
C PHE A 99 -5.31 -0.25 7.56
N GLY A 100 -5.78 -1.49 7.46
CA GLY A 100 -5.65 -2.50 8.51
C GLY A 100 -6.75 -3.56 8.45
N PRO A 101 -6.91 -4.38 9.51
CA PRO A 101 -7.85 -5.50 9.52
C PRO A 101 -9.33 -5.11 9.45
N HIS A 102 -9.68 -3.85 9.71
CA HIS A 102 -11.06 -3.34 9.72
C HIS A 102 -11.30 -2.28 8.63
N VAL A 103 -10.54 -2.34 7.54
CA VAL A 103 -10.59 -1.35 6.45
C VAL A 103 -11.95 -1.32 5.72
N ASP A 104 -12.72 -2.40 5.82
CA ASP A 104 -14.06 -2.54 5.25
C ASP A 104 -15.18 -1.96 6.13
N THR A 105 -14.90 -1.71 7.41
CA THR A 105 -15.90 -1.33 8.42
C THR A 105 -15.65 0.03 9.06
N LYS A 106 -14.40 0.53 9.08
CA LYS A 106 -14.04 1.83 9.65
C LYS A 106 -14.04 2.92 8.58
N LYS A 107 -14.94 3.90 8.73
CA LYS A 107 -14.93 5.19 8.01
C LYS A 107 -14.40 6.29 8.92
#